data_AF-A0A7G6ABD5-F1
#
_entry.id   AF-A0A7G6ABD5-F1
#
_cell.length_a   1.000
_cell.length_b   1.000
_cell.length_c   1.000
_cell.angle_alpha   90.00
_cell.angle_beta   90.00
_cell.angle_gamma   90.00
#
_symmetry.space_group_name_H-M   'P 1'
#
loop_
_entity.id
_entity.type
_entity.pdbx_description
1 polymer ?
#
loop_
_entity_poly.entity_id
_entity_poly.type
_entity_poly.pdbx_seq_one_letter_code
_entity_poly.pdbx_strand_id
1 'polypeptide(L)'
;MSFSISHSGRWVACAASTCAPVGLDIERIDPARDVLALAEQTFGAEAAAELAALDGEARVIGFYRMWCRYEAHIKLGREAAFDQFHVMPGLMLVLSSTHALDVEPAVIDTAGFPA
;
A
#
# COMPACT_ATOMS: atom_id res chain seq x y z
N MET A 1 -10.42 -19.21 -2.10
CA MET A 1 -10.01 -18.31 -3.19
C MET A 1 -10.35 -16.88 -2.77
N SER A 2 -9.36 -16.01 -2.77
CA SER A 2 -9.45 -14.60 -2.40
C SER A 2 -8.77 -13.77 -3.47
N PHE A 3 -9.29 -12.57 -3.73
CA PHE A 3 -8.64 -11.60 -4.60
C PHE A 3 -8.81 -10.21 -4.01
N SER A 4 -7.90 -9.31 -4.34
CA SER A 4 -7.96 -7.90 -3.99
C SER A 4 -7.44 -7.06 -5.16
N ILE A 5 -8.12 -5.97 -5.45
CA ILE A 5 -7.81 -5.06 -6.56
C ILE A 5 -7.75 -3.64 -6.02
N SER A 6 -6.77 -2.88 -6.48
CA SER A 6 -6.65 -1.44 -6.19
C SER A 6 -6.11 -0.71 -7.41
N HIS A 7 -6.33 0.59 -7.49
CA HIS A 7 -5.84 1.42 -8.59
C HIS A 7 -5.42 2.80 -8.08
N SER A 8 -4.41 3.39 -8.71
CA SER A 8 -4.00 4.77 -8.43
C SER A 8 -3.46 5.44 -9.70
N GLY A 9 -4.16 6.49 -10.15
CA GLY A 9 -3.97 7.09 -11.46
C GLY A 9 -4.20 6.07 -12.59
N ARG A 10 -3.18 5.85 -13.43
CA ARG A 10 -3.23 4.88 -14.55
C ARG A 10 -2.93 3.44 -14.17
N TRP A 11 -2.49 3.20 -12.93
CA TRP A 11 -2.05 1.89 -12.49
C TRP A 11 -3.19 1.11 -11.87
N VAL A 12 -3.27 -0.17 -12.20
CA VAL A 12 -4.15 -1.15 -11.56
C VAL A 12 -3.28 -2.27 -11.05
N ALA A 13 -3.49 -2.69 -9.81
CA ALA A 13 -2.83 -3.83 -9.21
C ALA A 13 -3.88 -4.86 -8.77
N CYS A 14 -3.58 -6.14 -8.95
CA CYS A 14 -4.44 -7.25 -8.57
C CYS A 14 -3.62 -8.35 -7.90
N ALA A 15 -4.13 -8.85 -6.77
CA ALA A 15 -3.61 -10.02 -6.08
C ALA A 15 -4.70 -11.09 -6.05
N ALA A 16 -4.31 -12.33 -6.29
CA ALA A 16 -5.21 -13.49 -6.21
C ALA A 16 -4.50 -14.63 -5.46
N SER A 17 -5.25 -15.31 -4.60
CA SER A 17 -4.74 -16.43 -3.81
C SER A 17 -5.78 -17.52 -3.67
N THR A 18 -5.33 -18.77 -3.75
CA THR A 18 -6.15 -19.94 -3.47
C THR A 18 -6.00 -20.42 -2.01
N CYS A 19 -4.92 -20.04 -1.33
CA CYS A 19 -4.51 -20.58 -0.02
C CYS A 19 -4.79 -19.63 1.16
N ALA A 20 -4.85 -18.32 0.95
CA ALA A 20 -5.04 -17.35 2.03
C ALA A 20 -5.85 -16.11 1.59
N PRO A 21 -6.60 -15.46 2.50
CA PRO A 21 -7.11 -14.11 2.27
C PRO A 21 -5.97 -13.12 1.97
N VAL A 22 -6.22 -12.22 1.03
CA VAL A 22 -5.28 -11.17 0.62
C VAL A 22 -5.97 -9.81 0.57
N GLY A 23 -5.25 -8.76 0.94
CA GLY A 23 -5.62 -7.37 0.76
C GLY A 23 -4.48 -6.64 0.06
N LEU A 24 -4.79 -5.88 -0.98
CA LEU A 24 -3.80 -5.19 -1.80
C LEU A 24 -4.15 -3.72 -1.87
N ASP A 25 -3.14 -2.88 -1.71
CA ASP A 25 -3.27 -1.47 -2.06
C ASP A 25 -2.08 -0.95 -2.89
N ILE A 26 -2.36 0.11 -3.66
CA ILE A 26 -1.43 0.79 -4.54
C ILE A 26 -1.70 2.29 -4.48
N GLU A 27 -0.66 3.10 -4.28
CA GLU A 27 -0.76 4.55 -4.31
C GLU A 27 0.35 5.24 -5.08
N ARG A 28 -0.05 6.21 -5.89
CA ARG A 28 0.87 7.16 -6.51
C ARG A 28 1.34 8.15 -5.45
N ILE A 29 2.66 8.26 -5.34
CA ILE A 29 3.31 9.16 -4.41
C ILE A 29 3.24 10.57 -4.99
N ASP A 30 2.53 11.46 -4.28
CA ASP A 30 2.39 12.87 -4.62
C ASP A 30 2.98 13.74 -3.49
N PRO A 31 4.18 14.31 -3.66
CA PRO A 31 4.81 15.14 -2.64
C PRO A 31 4.12 16.51 -2.46
N ALA A 32 3.18 16.89 -3.32
CA ALA A 32 2.43 18.14 -3.18
C ALA A 32 1.25 18.03 -2.20
N ARG A 33 0.87 16.81 -1.78
CA ARG A 33 -0.21 16.62 -0.80
C ARG A 33 0.21 17.02 0.61
N ASP A 34 -0.74 17.56 1.36
CA ASP A 34 -0.58 17.77 2.80
C ASP A 34 -0.73 16.44 3.55
N VAL A 35 0.36 15.66 3.53
CA VAL A 35 0.41 14.32 4.12
C VAL A 35 0.27 14.33 5.64
N LEU A 36 0.60 15.44 6.31
CA LEU A 36 0.47 15.55 7.77
C LEU A 36 -0.97 15.77 8.18
N ALA A 37 -1.70 16.66 7.49
CA ALA A 37 -3.13 16.85 7.74
C ALA A 37 -3.93 15.56 7.47
N LEU A 38 -3.62 14.85 6.39
CA LEU A 38 -4.24 13.55 6.09
C LEU A 38 -3.91 12.50 7.16
N ALA A 39 -2.65 12.42 7.60
CA ALA A 39 -2.25 11.51 8.67
C ALA A 39 -2.99 11.80 9.97
N GLU A 40 -3.11 13.07 10.36
CA GLU A 40 -3.82 13.46 11.58
C GLU A 40 -5.29 13.07 11.52
N GLN A 41 -5.95 13.32 10.39
CA GLN A 41 -7.36 12.98 10.20
C GLN A 41 -7.63 11.47 10.25
N THR A 42 -6.72 10.65 9.74
CA THR A 42 -6.94 9.19 9.59
C THR A 42 -6.32 8.36 10.70
N PHE A 43 -5.13 8.73 11.16
CA PHE A 43 -4.33 7.97 12.14
C PHE A 43 -4.17 8.70 13.48
N GLY A 44 -4.60 9.96 13.57
CA GLY A 44 -4.53 10.76 14.78
C GLY A 44 -3.22 11.54 14.93
N ALA A 45 -3.20 12.41 15.95
CA ALA A 45 -2.13 13.38 16.17
C ALA A 45 -0.76 12.74 16.47
N GLU A 46 -0.73 11.57 17.12
CA GLU A 46 0.53 10.87 17.43
C GLU A 46 1.24 10.40 16.15
N ALA A 47 0.53 9.72 15.25
CA ALA A 47 1.08 9.30 13.96
C ALA A 47 1.49 10.49 13.08
N ALA A 48 0.72 11.59 13.10
CA ALA A 48 1.09 12.82 12.41
C ALA A 48 2.38 13.43 12.98
N ALA A 49 2.57 13.41 14.31
CA ALA A 49 3.79 13.90 14.95
C ALA A 49 5.03 13.04 14.61
N GLU A 50 4.88 11.71 14.56
CA GLU A 50 5.94 10.81 14.11
C GLU A 50 6.37 11.11 12.67
N LEU A 51 5.40 11.33 11.76
CA LEU A 51 5.68 11.72 10.38
C LEU A 51 6.31 13.12 10.30
N ALA A 52 5.87 14.06 11.14
CA ALA A 52 6.42 15.42 11.17
C ALA A 52 7.90 15.44 11.58
N ALA A 53 8.35 14.47 12.39
CA ALA A 53 9.76 14.30 12.76
C ALA A 53 10.65 13.79 11.61
N LEU A 54 10.07 13.28 10.52
CA LEU A 54 10.79 12.90 9.31
C LEU A 54 10.96 14.09 8.37
N ASP A 55 12.07 14.11 7.63
CA ASP A 55 12.40 15.19 6.70
C ASP A 55 11.95 14.89 5.26
N GLY A 56 11.41 15.93 4.60
CA GLY A 56 11.18 15.98 3.15
C GLY A 56 10.55 14.71 2.56
N GLU A 57 11.30 14.03 1.71
CA GLU A 57 10.86 12.81 1.03
C GLU A 57 10.56 11.66 2.01
N ALA A 58 11.34 11.50 3.08
CA ALA A 58 11.14 10.42 4.04
C ALA A 58 9.77 10.52 4.73
N ARG A 59 9.29 11.74 5.00
CA ARG A 59 7.95 12.00 5.52
C ARG A 59 6.86 11.55 4.55
N VAL A 60 6.99 11.94 3.28
CA VAL A 60 6.02 11.59 2.23
C VAL A 60 5.97 10.07 2.04
N ILE A 61 7.13 9.42 1.94
CA ILE A 61 7.21 7.95 1.85
C ILE A 61 6.63 7.28 3.08
N GLY A 62 6.93 7.78 4.29
CA GLY A 62 6.38 7.29 5.55
C GLY A 62 4.86 7.33 5.57
N PHE A 63 4.27 8.45 5.14
CA PHE A 63 2.82 8.58 5.01
C PHE A 63 2.24 7.56 4.05
N TYR A 64 2.77 7.45 2.82
CA TYR A 64 2.24 6.51 1.83
C TYR A 64 2.39 5.05 2.24
N ARG A 65 3.45 4.68 2.98
CA ARG A 65 3.55 3.34 3.59
C ARG A 65 2.43 3.09 4.60
N MET A 66 2.15 4.06 5.46
CA MET A 66 1.10 3.97 6.46
C MET A 66 -0.28 3.90 5.82
N TRP A 67 -0.54 4.75 4.83
CA TRP A 67 -1.78 4.81 4.06
C TRP A 67 -2.06 3.52 3.29
N CYS A 68 -1.10 3.06 2.48
CA CYS A 68 -1.25 1.82 1.73
C CYS A 68 -1.55 0.64 2.66
N ARG A 69 -0.84 0.55 3.79
CA ARG A 69 -1.07 -0.52 4.78
C ARG A 69 -2.49 -0.47 5.34
N TYR A 70 -2.93 0.71 5.73
CA TYR A 70 -4.28 0.92 6.25
C TYR A 70 -5.35 0.48 5.25
N GLU A 71 -5.26 0.91 3.99
CA GLU A 71 -6.23 0.51 2.96
C GLU A 71 -6.16 -0.98 2.64
N ALA A 72 -4.96 -1.57 2.56
CA ALA A 72 -4.79 -2.99 2.31
C ALA A 72 -5.37 -3.85 3.44
N HIS A 73 -5.23 -3.42 4.70
CA HIS A 73 -5.81 -4.09 5.87
C HIS A 73 -7.35 -4.00 5.85
N ILE A 74 -7.92 -2.85 5.46
CA ILE A 74 -9.36 -2.72 5.24
C ILE A 74 -9.83 -3.68 4.13
N LYS A 75 -9.11 -3.72 3.01
CA LYS A 75 -9.41 -4.60 1.87
C LYS A 75 -9.26 -6.09 2.22
N LEU A 76 -8.34 -6.43 3.12
CA LEU A 76 -8.19 -7.77 3.69
C LEU A 76 -9.39 -8.14 4.57
N GLY A 77 -9.93 -7.18 5.33
CA GLY A 77 -11.08 -7.34 6.22
C GLY A 77 -10.85 -8.28 7.40
N ARG A 78 -9.58 -8.57 7.72
CA ARG A 78 -9.12 -9.48 8.78
C ARG A 78 -7.79 -8.97 9.32
N GLU A 79 -7.37 -9.50 10.47
CA GLU A 79 -6.04 -9.23 11.00
C GLU A 79 -4.97 -9.77 10.04
N ALA A 80 -4.06 -8.87 9.62
CA ALA A 80 -2.93 -9.24 8.79
C ALA A 80 -1.85 -9.90 9.66
N ALA A 81 -1.33 -11.04 9.21
CA ALA A 81 -0.15 -11.67 9.80
C ALA A 81 1.14 -11.19 9.13
N PHE A 82 1.04 -10.63 7.93
CA PHE A 82 2.16 -10.27 7.08
C PHE A 82 1.81 -9.11 6.15
N ASP A 83 2.79 -8.23 5.91
CA ASP A 83 2.74 -7.14 4.95
C ASP A 83 4.01 -7.14 4.08
N GLN A 84 3.84 -7.17 2.76
CA GLN A 84 4.93 -7.05 1.80
C GLN A 84 4.79 -5.76 1.01
N PHE A 85 5.72 -4.84 1.25
CA PHE A 85 5.81 -3.60 0.49
C PHE A 85 6.63 -3.79 -0.77
N HIS A 86 6.17 -3.21 -1.87
CA HIS A 86 6.92 -3.07 -3.10
C HIS A 86 6.93 -1.59 -3.51
N VAL A 87 8.10 -1.04 -3.77
CA VAL A 87 8.27 0.38 -4.12
C VAL A 87 8.80 0.47 -5.55
N MET A 88 8.06 1.17 -6.39
CA MET A 88 8.48 1.54 -7.75
C MET A 88 8.64 3.07 -7.80
N PRO A 89 9.33 3.62 -8.82
CA PRO A 89 9.45 5.08 -8.97
C PRO A 89 8.08 5.79 -8.95
N GLY A 90 7.80 6.53 -7.88
CA GLY A 90 6.56 7.28 -7.69
C GLY A 90 5.33 6.45 -7.33
N LEU A 91 5.49 5.19 -6.91
CA LEU A 91 4.39 4.28 -6.62
C LEU A 91 4.71 3.39 -5.41
N MET A 92 3.80 3.34 -4.45
CA MET A 92 3.84 2.45 -3.29
C MET A 92 2.83 1.34 -3.50
N LEU A 93 3.21 0.09 -3.27
CA LEU A 93 2.30 -1.04 -3.19
C LEU A 93 2.50 -1.78 -1.88
N VAL A 94 1.43 -2.34 -1.35
CA VAL A 94 1.50 -3.31 -0.26
C VAL A 94 0.53 -4.46 -0.49
N LEU A 95 1.02 -5.67 -0.29
CA LEU A 95 0.20 -6.87 -0.19
C LEU A 95 0.19 -7.36 1.25
N SER A 96 -1.01 -7.46 1.81
CA SER A 96 -1.27 -7.98 3.15
C SER A 96 -1.94 -9.33 3.07
N SER A 97 -1.60 -10.24 3.99
CA SER A 97 -2.25 -11.55 4.08
C SER A 97 -2.32 -12.04 5.52
N THR A 98 -3.24 -12.98 5.78
CA THR A 98 -3.34 -13.66 7.08
C THR A 98 -2.28 -14.75 7.27
N HIS A 99 -1.44 -14.99 6.26
CA HIS A 99 -0.30 -15.91 6.33
C HIS A 99 0.90 -15.27 5.65
N ALA A 100 2.11 -15.64 6.09
CA ALA A 100 3.32 -15.30 5.35
C ALA A 100 3.25 -15.94 3.95
N LEU A 101 3.79 -15.24 2.96
CA LEU A 101 3.88 -15.78 1.60
C LEU A 101 5.11 -16.66 1.49
N ASP A 102 4.93 -17.88 0.98
CA ASP A 102 6.04 -18.81 0.73
C ASP A 102 6.95 -18.33 -0.42
N VAL A 103 6.41 -17.47 -1.28
CA VAL A 103 7.08 -16.90 -2.44
C VAL A 103 6.75 -15.42 -2.54
N GLU A 104 7.74 -14.61 -2.85
CA GLU A 104 7.53 -13.19 -3.14
C GLU A 104 6.57 -13.03 -4.34
N PRO A 105 5.54 -12.17 -4.25
CA PRO A 105 4.65 -11.89 -5.35
C PRO A 105 5.42 -11.38 -6.56
N ALA A 106 5.21 -12.03 -7.71
CA ALA A 106 5.71 -11.50 -8.96
C ALA A 106 4.90 -10.25 -9.36
N VAL A 107 5.58 -9.11 -9.47
CA VAL A 107 4.99 -7.90 -10.07
C VAL A 107 5.00 -8.08 -11.58
N ILE A 108 3.82 -8.22 -12.17
CA ILE A 108 3.66 -8.29 -13.62
C ILE A 108 3.31 -6.88 -14.11
N ASP A 109 4.33 -6.11 -14.50
CA ASP A 109 4.12 -4.84 -15.18
C ASP A 109 3.59 -5.11 -16.59
N THR A 110 2.36 -4.68 -16.86
CA THR A 110 1.68 -4.89 -18.14
C THR A 110 2.05 -3.84 -19.19
N ALA A 111 3.10 -3.05 -19.00
CA ALA A 111 3.65 -2.18 -20.04
C ALA A 111 3.96 -2.88 -21.39
N GLY A 112 3.95 -4.23 -21.43
CA GLY A 112 4.06 -5.05 -22.63
C GLY A 112 2.75 -5.68 -23.17
N PHE A 113 1.57 -5.45 -22.60
CA PHE A 113 0.31 -5.92 -23.20
C PHE A 113 -0.17 -4.90 -24.24
N PRO A 114 -0.39 -5.32 -25.51
CA PRO A 114 -1.00 -4.44 -26.49
C PRO A 114 -2.42 -4.07 -26.04
N ALA A 115 -2.80 -2.81 -26.31
CA ALA A 115 -4.14 -2.28 -26.09
C ALA A 115 -5.22 -3.10 -26.83
#